data_AF-A0A8H4AX05-F1
#
_entry.id   AF-A0A8H4AX05-F1
#
_cell.length_a   1.000
_cell.length_b   1.000
_cell.length_c   1.000
_cell.angle_alpha   90.00
_cell.angle_beta   90.00
_cell.angle_gamma   90.00
#
_symmetry.space_group_name_H-M   'P 1'
#
loop_
_entity.id
_entity.type
_entity.pdbx_description
1 polymer ?
#
loop_
_entity_poly.entity_id
_entity_poly.type
_entity_poly.pdbx_seq_one_letter_code
_entity_poly.pdbx_strand_id
1 'polypeptide(L)'
;MNGNPQDDNIEFVTTPSPSFLCPVCHDVCREPQITRVCNHSFCTACIYQSLEAEPYCPLCRSRLKVEDLHPNLALAGLIQELLIYCANKCYGCPAHVRLDSHKHHLLSCTYIPTSCQNSQWGCDFKGTIKTVKDHLEVCVYEKFKGYIQKNDARVEQLERTIEEQQREFEKLLLLVKKSRPDIMPSIDSVTVNGNGIDYHSLGEGDEIDTFPLGEITCRQTISEHTCGVTSLAYNKGLIYAGAHDGSAKVFKADSGQMIKNLHGHRMSVWALAVSSENERFFSAGSDGTIKVWDLKEDTSDNCISTLTQHNGKIYGLVVSGNRLYSASSDKTIKVWDPVTLENISTFTGHTDGVNNLIAMDHGKLVTAGSDNTVKIWDAITGTCIQTISSHSSEVLDVTSGDNLLFASTYDAVIHVYNLNDYSSVATLSGHNWEVWQLEYTNGAMFSASFDHTTKRWDVRNHLICNATLRGHKGFVHAMTLGYNNLITGCADKTIKIWK
;
A
#
# COMPACT_ATOMS: atom_id res chain seq x y z
N MET A 1 -15.60 1.66 -9.40
CA MET A 1 -16.77 2.55 -9.39
C MET A 1 -16.97 3.11 -10.77
N ASN A 2 -18.14 2.84 -11.36
CA ASN A 2 -18.88 3.58 -12.40
C ASN A 2 -19.75 2.56 -13.14
N GLY A 3 -20.70 1.98 -12.40
CA GLY A 3 -21.87 1.38 -13.03
C GLY A 3 -22.83 2.52 -13.35
N ASN A 4 -22.75 3.05 -14.58
CA ASN A 4 -23.88 3.72 -15.18
C ASN A 4 -24.65 2.67 -15.99
N PRO A 5 -25.99 2.62 -15.90
CA PRO A 5 -26.78 1.82 -16.83
C PRO A 5 -26.44 2.32 -18.23
N GLN A 6 -26.14 1.38 -19.14
CA GLN A 6 -25.78 1.66 -20.52
C GLN A 6 -26.77 2.66 -21.13
N ASP A 7 -26.30 3.86 -21.44
CA ASP A 7 -26.98 4.73 -22.38
C ASP A 7 -27.13 3.97 -23.70
N ASP A 8 -28.38 3.81 -24.11
CA ASP A 8 -28.86 3.15 -25.33
C ASP A 8 -28.42 3.91 -26.60
N ASN A 9 -27.13 4.03 -26.86
CA ASN A 9 -26.64 4.47 -28.18
C ASN A 9 -26.75 3.30 -29.16
N ILE A 10 -27.97 3.10 -29.66
CA ILE A 10 -28.28 2.10 -30.68
C ILE A 10 -27.79 2.63 -32.03
N GLU A 11 -26.74 2.00 -32.57
CA GLU A 11 -26.21 2.34 -33.90
C GLU A 11 -26.90 1.46 -34.95
N PHE A 12 -27.66 2.08 -35.85
CA PHE A 12 -28.34 1.37 -36.95
C PHE A 12 -27.38 1.08 -38.11
N VAL A 13 -27.56 -0.07 -38.76
CA VAL A 13 -26.75 -0.47 -39.92
C VAL A 13 -26.97 0.48 -41.11
N THR A 14 -28.20 0.94 -41.27
CA THR A 14 -28.60 1.97 -42.23
C THR A 14 -29.40 3.04 -41.52
N THR A 15 -29.40 4.26 -42.05
CA THR A 15 -30.22 5.34 -41.49
C THR A 15 -31.70 4.97 -41.59
N PRO A 16 -32.43 4.89 -40.46
CA PRO A 16 -33.85 4.53 -40.47
C PRO A 16 -34.65 5.61 -41.21
N SER A 17 -35.70 5.18 -41.91
CA SER A 17 -36.60 6.11 -42.61
C SER A 17 -37.16 7.15 -41.61
N PRO A 18 -37.32 8.42 -42.01
CA PRO A 18 -37.94 9.45 -41.18
C PRO A 18 -39.34 9.05 -40.67
N SER A 19 -40.03 8.16 -41.38
CA SER A 19 -41.34 7.60 -40.96
C SER A 19 -41.29 6.72 -39.71
N PHE A 20 -40.11 6.28 -39.28
CA PHE A 20 -39.91 5.46 -38.07
C PHE A 20 -39.45 6.29 -36.86
N LEU A 21 -39.13 7.56 -37.07
CA LEU A 21 -38.64 8.46 -36.04
C LEU A 21 -39.79 9.12 -35.31
N CYS A 22 -39.63 9.27 -33.99
CA CYS A 22 -40.53 10.04 -33.17
C CYS A 22 -40.34 11.53 -33.49
N PRO A 23 -41.42 12.28 -33.79
CA PRO A 23 -41.30 13.70 -34.12
C PRO A 23 -40.86 14.59 -32.95
N VAL A 24 -40.88 14.08 -31.72
CA VAL A 24 -40.50 14.82 -30.50
C VAL A 24 -39.02 14.59 -30.20
N CYS A 25 -38.61 13.34 -29.99
CA CYS A 25 -37.22 13.03 -29.64
C CYS A 25 -36.29 12.80 -30.83
N HIS A 26 -36.82 12.79 -32.07
CA HIS A 26 -36.07 12.57 -33.32
C HIS A 26 -35.30 11.24 -33.37
N ASP A 27 -35.69 10.28 -32.52
CA ASP A 27 -35.11 8.93 -32.45
C ASP A 27 -36.16 7.88 -32.85
N VAL A 28 -35.74 6.66 -33.17
CA VAL A 28 -36.63 5.56 -33.55
C VAL A 28 -37.69 5.34 -32.46
N CYS A 29 -38.97 5.26 -32.87
CA CYS A 29 -40.07 5.22 -31.91
C CYS A 29 -39.99 4.01 -30.97
N ARG A 30 -39.81 4.26 -29.67
CA ARG A 30 -39.87 3.23 -28.62
C ARG A 30 -41.29 3.11 -28.11
N GLU A 31 -41.83 1.89 -28.14
CA GLU A 31 -43.22 1.59 -27.77
C GLU A 31 -44.19 2.58 -28.44
N PRO A 32 -44.27 2.59 -29.79
CA PRO A 32 -44.99 3.63 -30.50
C PRO A 32 -46.47 3.66 -30.12
N GLN A 33 -46.99 4.84 -29.80
CA GLN A 33 -48.41 5.14 -29.63
C GLN A 33 -48.92 5.91 -30.85
N ILE A 34 -50.09 5.56 -31.36
CA ILE A 34 -50.81 6.30 -32.39
C ILE A 34 -52.01 7.02 -31.79
N THR A 35 -52.20 8.25 -32.22
CA THR A 35 -53.32 9.11 -31.81
C THR A 35 -54.54 8.85 -32.71
N ARG A 36 -55.72 8.60 -32.14
CA ARG A 36 -56.95 8.38 -32.92
C ARG A 36 -57.45 9.62 -33.66
N VAL A 37 -57.14 10.81 -33.15
CA VAL A 37 -57.64 12.10 -33.67
C VAL A 37 -56.89 12.54 -34.93
N CYS A 38 -55.58 12.31 -35.00
CA CYS A 38 -54.74 12.83 -36.09
C CYS A 38 -53.77 11.80 -36.69
N ASN A 39 -53.86 10.53 -36.29
CA ASN A 39 -53.05 9.41 -36.80
C ASN A 39 -51.52 9.61 -36.71
N HIS A 40 -51.04 10.54 -35.89
CA HIS A 40 -49.61 10.72 -35.65
C HIS A 40 -49.11 9.70 -34.63
N SER A 41 -47.88 9.22 -34.85
CA SER A 41 -47.21 8.25 -33.99
C SER A 41 -46.07 8.89 -33.20
N PHE A 42 -45.95 8.51 -31.93
CA PHE A 42 -44.96 9.04 -31.00
C PHE A 42 -44.42 7.92 -30.10
N CYS A 43 -43.25 8.10 -29.48
CA CYS A 43 -42.86 7.26 -28.34
C CYS A 43 -43.87 7.42 -27.20
N THR A 44 -44.19 6.33 -26.48
CA THR A 44 -45.04 6.39 -25.27
C THR A 44 -44.57 7.51 -24.33
N ALA A 45 -43.31 7.48 -23.89
CA ALA A 45 -42.79 8.48 -22.96
C ALA A 45 -42.96 9.93 -23.47
N CYS A 46 -42.65 10.19 -24.74
CA CYS A 46 -42.73 11.53 -25.31
C CYS A 46 -44.16 12.07 -25.39
N ILE A 47 -45.14 11.23 -25.77
CA ILE A 47 -46.52 11.70 -25.88
C ILE A 47 -47.19 11.88 -24.52
N TYR A 48 -46.92 10.98 -23.56
CA TYR A 48 -47.44 11.14 -22.20
C TYR A 48 -46.90 12.40 -21.53
N GLN A 49 -45.58 12.64 -21.63
CA GLN A 49 -44.96 13.87 -21.12
C GLN A 49 -45.50 15.13 -21.82
N SER A 50 -45.77 15.05 -23.12
CA SER A 50 -46.34 16.19 -23.86
C SER A 50 -47.78 16.49 -23.42
N LEU A 51 -48.59 15.46 -23.16
CA LEU A 51 -49.98 15.61 -22.71
C LEU A 51 -50.10 16.08 -21.26
N GLU A 52 -49.12 15.76 -20.41
CA GLU A 52 -49.00 16.33 -19.06
C GLU A 52 -48.76 17.85 -19.11
N ALA A 53 -47.98 18.31 -20.10
CA ALA A 53 -47.70 19.74 -20.29
C ALA A 53 -48.90 20.48 -20.92
N GLU A 54 -49.41 20.00 -22.05
CA GLU A 54 -50.53 20.61 -22.76
C GLU A 54 -51.41 19.53 -23.43
N PRO A 55 -52.76 19.64 -23.38
CA PRO A 55 -53.67 18.62 -23.93
C PRO A 55 -53.84 18.72 -25.46
N TYR A 56 -52.73 18.84 -26.19
CA TYR A 56 -52.69 19.01 -27.64
C TYR A 56 -51.63 18.12 -28.28
N CYS A 57 -51.86 17.71 -29.52
CA CYS A 57 -50.89 17.01 -30.34
C CYS A 57 -49.65 17.89 -30.57
N PRO A 58 -48.43 17.40 -30.27
CA PRO A 58 -47.19 18.16 -30.46
C PRO A 58 -46.95 18.63 -31.91
N LEU A 59 -47.49 17.89 -32.89
CA LEU A 59 -47.30 18.20 -34.32
C LEU A 59 -48.36 19.13 -34.90
N CYS A 60 -49.63 18.78 -34.75
CA CYS A 60 -50.73 19.45 -35.44
C CYS A 60 -51.61 20.31 -34.53
N ARG A 61 -51.32 20.34 -33.22
CA ARG A 61 -52.06 21.08 -32.20
C ARG A 61 -53.55 20.72 -32.07
N SER A 62 -54.00 19.59 -32.64
CA SER A 62 -55.33 19.04 -32.35
C SER A 62 -55.45 18.65 -30.88
N ARG A 63 -56.62 18.90 -30.26
CA ARG A 63 -56.88 18.53 -28.86
C ARG A 63 -56.82 17.02 -28.69
N LEU A 64 -56.07 16.55 -27.69
CA LEU A 64 -55.88 15.13 -27.40
C LEU A 64 -56.18 14.84 -25.93
N LYS A 65 -56.65 13.62 -25.67
CA LYS A 65 -56.71 13.04 -24.34
C LYS A 65 -55.93 11.73 -24.30
N VAL A 66 -55.60 11.28 -23.09
CA VAL A 66 -54.91 9.98 -22.87
C VAL A 66 -55.72 8.81 -23.43
N GLU A 67 -57.06 8.88 -23.36
CA GLU A 67 -57.98 7.88 -23.94
C GLU A 67 -57.92 7.78 -25.48
N ASP A 68 -57.37 8.78 -26.16
CA ASP A 68 -57.21 8.78 -27.62
C ASP A 68 -55.88 8.15 -28.08
N LEU A 69 -55.03 7.69 -27.15
CA LEU A 69 -53.77 7.01 -27.44
C LEU A 69 -53.97 5.49 -27.49
N HIS A 70 -53.47 4.87 -28.56
CA HIS A 70 -53.45 3.42 -28.72
C HIS A 70 -52.07 2.92 -29.13
N PRO A 71 -51.65 1.71 -28.70
CA PRO A 71 -50.40 1.12 -29.17
C PRO A 71 -50.40 0.95 -30.69
N ASN A 72 -49.39 1.49 -31.37
CA ASN A 72 -49.20 1.32 -32.80
C ASN A 72 -48.44 0.01 -33.07
N LEU A 73 -49.18 -1.11 -33.03
CA LEU A 73 -48.61 -2.45 -33.21
C LEU A 73 -47.95 -2.64 -34.60
N ALA A 74 -48.46 -1.96 -35.63
CA ALA A 74 -47.88 -2.04 -36.98
C ALA A 74 -46.50 -1.37 -37.04
N LEU A 75 -46.37 -0.17 -36.47
CA LEU A 75 -45.08 0.53 -36.39
C LEU A 75 -44.13 -0.21 -35.43
N ALA A 76 -44.64 -0.78 -34.34
CA ALA A 76 -43.84 -1.59 -33.42
C ALA A 76 -43.24 -2.81 -34.13
N GLY A 77 -44.01 -3.51 -34.98
CA GLY A 77 -43.50 -4.64 -35.77
C GLY A 77 -42.43 -4.24 -36.78
N LEU A 78 -42.62 -3.12 -37.49
CA LEU A 78 -41.64 -2.63 -38.47
C LEU A 78 -40.32 -2.19 -37.84
N ILE A 79 -40.39 -1.56 -36.66
CA ILE A 79 -39.20 -1.10 -35.93
C ILE A 79 -38.39 -2.28 -35.38
N GLN A 80 -39.06 -3.38 -34.98
CA GLN A 80 -38.40 -4.59 -34.49
C GLN A 80 -37.53 -5.26 -35.56
N GLU A 81 -37.88 -5.13 -36.84
CA GLU A 81 -37.12 -5.69 -37.97
C GLU A 81 -35.87 -4.87 -38.34
N LEU A 82 -35.69 -3.67 -37.78
CA LEU A 82 -34.52 -2.83 -38.06
C LEU A 82 -33.23 -3.52 -37.58
N LEU A 83 -32.22 -3.49 -38.44
CA LEU A 83 -30.90 -4.03 -38.15
C LEU A 83 -30.05 -3.00 -37.43
N ILE A 84 -29.52 -3.42 -36.28
CA ILE A 84 -28.60 -2.64 -35.46
C ILE A 84 -27.29 -3.37 -35.31
N TYR A 85 -26.21 -2.62 -35.12
CA TYR A 85 -24.95 -3.21 -34.72
C TYR A 85 -25.05 -3.74 -33.30
N CYS A 86 -24.38 -4.87 -33.03
CA CYS A 86 -24.18 -5.32 -31.67
C CYS A 86 -23.45 -4.24 -30.85
N ALA A 87 -23.88 -4.01 -29.61
CA ALA A 87 -23.24 -3.06 -28.70
C ALA A 87 -21.72 -3.35 -28.50
N ASN A 88 -21.28 -4.60 -28.71
CA ASN A 88 -19.87 -5.00 -28.62
C ASN A 88 -19.09 -4.88 -29.95
N LYS A 89 -19.59 -4.12 -30.94
CA LYS A 89 -18.90 -3.84 -32.21
C LYS A 89 -17.50 -3.27 -32.00
N CYS A 90 -17.34 -2.37 -31.01
CA CYS A 90 -16.04 -1.80 -30.64
C CYS A 90 -15.03 -2.84 -30.14
N TYR A 91 -15.50 -4.00 -29.64
CA TYR A 91 -14.68 -5.13 -29.24
C TYR A 91 -14.50 -6.18 -30.35
N GLY A 92 -14.97 -5.90 -31.57
CA GLY A 92 -14.79 -6.74 -32.75
C GLY A 92 -15.95 -7.71 -33.04
N CYS A 93 -17.13 -7.52 -32.43
CA CYS A 93 -18.30 -8.31 -32.79
C CYS A 93 -18.78 -7.96 -34.22
N PRO A 94 -18.83 -8.91 -35.17
CA PRO A 94 -19.26 -8.62 -36.54
C PRO A 94 -20.79 -8.70 -36.71
N ALA A 95 -21.53 -9.03 -35.64
CA ALA A 95 -22.96 -9.29 -35.72
C ALA A 95 -23.76 -7.98 -35.90
N HIS A 96 -24.66 -8.02 -36.88
CA HIS A 96 -25.78 -7.10 -37.02
C HIS A 96 -27.04 -7.91 -36.74
N VAL A 97 -27.88 -7.43 -35.83
CA VAL A 97 -29.03 -8.16 -35.32
C VAL A 97 -30.27 -7.29 -35.38
N ARG A 98 -31.43 -7.94 -35.48
CA ARG A 98 -32.71 -7.25 -35.36
C ARG A 98 -32.84 -6.67 -33.96
N LEU A 99 -33.50 -5.52 -33.86
CA LEU A 99 -33.67 -4.80 -32.60
C LEU A 99 -34.37 -5.65 -31.53
N ASP A 100 -35.34 -6.49 -31.91
CA ASP A 100 -36.05 -7.42 -31.00
C ASP A 100 -35.15 -8.52 -30.42
N SER A 101 -34.22 -8.99 -31.24
CA SER A 101 -33.33 -10.12 -30.98
C SER A 101 -32.02 -9.66 -30.35
N HIS A 102 -31.77 -8.36 -30.28
CA HIS A 102 -30.54 -7.78 -29.75
C HIS A 102 -30.27 -8.21 -28.30
N LYS A 103 -31.30 -8.20 -27.43
CA LYS A 103 -31.15 -8.67 -26.04
C LYS A 103 -30.76 -10.15 -25.97
N HIS A 104 -31.35 -11.00 -26.80
CA HIS A 104 -31.00 -12.42 -26.89
C HIS A 104 -29.58 -12.63 -27.43
N HIS A 105 -29.16 -11.84 -28.43
CA HIS A 105 -27.81 -11.88 -28.94
C HIS A 105 -26.79 -11.47 -27.88
N LEU A 106 -27.03 -10.41 -27.11
CA LEU A 106 -26.11 -9.96 -26.05
C LEU A 106 -25.87 -11.05 -25.01
N LEU A 107 -26.87 -11.85 -24.65
CA LEU A 107 -26.71 -12.99 -23.72
C LEU A 107 -25.78 -14.08 -24.25
N SER A 108 -25.64 -14.21 -25.58
CA SER A 108 -24.82 -15.23 -26.24
C SER A 108 -23.58 -14.66 -26.94
N CYS A 109 -23.32 -13.35 -26.81
CA CYS A 109 -22.25 -12.67 -27.51
C CYS A 109 -20.88 -13.01 -26.88
N THR A 110 -19.96 -13.56 -27.67
CA THR A 110 -18.62 -13.94 -27.20
C THR A 110 -17.62 -12.78 -27.12
N TYR A 111 -18.03 -11.58 -27.56
CA TYR A 111 -17.21 -10.36 -27.59
C TYR A 111 -17.45 -9.45 -26.38
N ILE A 112 -18.19 -9.93 -25.38
CA ILE A 112 -18.43 -9.20 -24.13
C ILE A 112 -17.12 -9.04 -23.36
N PRO A 113 -16.75 -7.81 -22.93
CA PRO A 113 -15.60 -7.59 -22.07
C PRO A 113 -15.73 -8.35 -20.75
N THR A 114 -14.73 -9.16 -20.43
CA THR A 114 -14.71 -10.07 -19.28
C THR A 114 -13.27 -10.16 -18.73
N SER A 115 -13.14 -10.44 -17.43
CA SER A 115 -11.85 -10.71 -16.79
C SER A 115 -11.61 -12.21 -16.65
N CYS A 116 -10.35 -12.61 -16.49
CA CYS A 116 -10.03 -14.00 -16.21
C CYS A 116 -10.72 -14.50 -14.93
N GLN A 117 -11.20 -15.75 -14.94
CA GLN A 117 -11.85 -16.37 -13.78
C GLN A 117 -10.89 -16.54 -12.59
N ASN A 118 -9.58 -16.63 -12.86
CA ASN A 118 -8.54 -16.71 -11.85
C ASN A 118 -8.05 -15.34 -11.37
N SER A 119 -8.81 -14.27 -11.64
CA SER A 119 -8.50 -12.93 -11.11
C SER A 119 -8.46 -12.90 -9.58
N GLN A 120 -9.26 -13.73 -8.91
CA GLN A 120 -9.20 -13.93 -7.46
C GLN A 120 -7.85 -14.45 -6.94
N TRP A 121 -7.08 -15.12 -7.79
CA TRP A 121 -5.73 -15.62 -7.49
C TRP A 121 -4.62 -14.71 -8.04
N GLY A 122 -4.97 -13.53 -8.58
CA GLY A 122 -3.99 -12.55 -9.09
C GLY A 122 -3.75 -12.59 -10.60
N CYS A 123 -4.67 -13.16 -11.40
CA CYS A 123 -4.59 -13.06 -12.85
C CYS A 123 -5.17 -11.74 -13.37
N ASP A 124 -4.32 -10.85 -13.87
CA ASP A 124 -4.71 -9.52 -14.36
C ASP A 124 -5.27 -9.49 -15.80
N PHE A 125 -5.41 -10.64 -16.45
CA PHE A 125 -5.84 -10.70 -17.85
C PHE A 125 -7.30 -10.25 -18.02
N LYS A 126 -7.50 -9.26 -18.91
CA LYS A 126 -8.81 -8.72 -19.30
C LYS A 126 -8.94 -8.78 -20.82
N GLY A 127 -10.07 -9.25 -21.31
CA GLY A 127 -10.32 -9.38 -22.75
C GLY A 127 -11.81 -9.58 -23.04
N THR A 128 -12.16 -10.12 -24.20
CA THR A 128 -13.51 -10.63 -24.48
C THR A 128 -13.66 -12.06 -23.98
N ILE A 129 -14.89 -12.57 -23.80
CA ILE A 129 -15.16 -13.99 -23.45
C ILE A 129 -14.35 -14.94 -24.34
N LYS A 130 -14.27 -14.65 -25.65
CA LYS A 130 -13.46 -15.44 -26.60
C LYS A 130 -11.98 -15.45 -26.20
N THR A 131 -11.36 -14.27 -26.07
CA THR A 131 -9.94 -14.17 -25.74
C THR A 131 -9.61 -14.65 -24.32
N VAL A 132 -10.56 -14.58 -23.38
CA VAL A 132 -10.40 -15.12 -22.02
C VAL A 132 -10.40 -16.64 -22.06
N LYS A 133 -11.24 -17.28 -22.89
CA LYS A 133 -11.18 -18.73 -23.10
C LYS A 133 -9.83 -19.17 -23.67
N ASP A 134 -9.33 -18.47 -24.68
CA ASP A 134 -8.02 -18.75 -25.26
C ASP A 134 -6.89 -18.54 -24.22
N HIS A 135 -7.01 -17.50 -23.38
CA HIS A 135 -6.07 -17.24 -22.29
C HIS A 135 -6.06 -18.34 -21.22
N LEU A 136 -7.21 -18.93 -20.88
CA LEU A 136 -7.31 -19.96 -19.84
C LEU A 136 -6.43 -21.19 -20.13
N GLU A 137 -6.21 -21.55 -21.38
CA GLU A 137 -5.32 -22.65 -21.77
C GLU A 137 -3.84 -22.39 -21.40
N VAL A 138 -3.45 -21.12 -21.34
CA VAL A 138 -2.08 -20.66 -21.06
C VAL A 138 -1.95 -20.03 -19.68
N CYS A 139 -3.06 -19.89 -18.95
CA CYS A 139 -3.11 -19.22 -17.66
C CYS A 139 -2.32 -20.01 -16.61
N VAL A 140 -1.31 -19.37 -16.03
CA VAL A 140 -0.45 -19.97 -15.00
C VAL A 140 -1.29 -20.46 -13.82
N TYR A 141 -2.26 -19.66 -13.38
CA TYR A 141 -3.14 -20.01 -12.26
C TYR A 141 -4.11 -21.16 -12.57
N GLU A 142 -4.51 -21.35 -13.82
CA GLU A 142 -5.36 -22.51 -14.18
C GLU A 142 -4.55 -23.81 -14.08
N LYS A 143 -3.26 -23.79 -14.45
CA LYS A 143 -2.35 -24.94 -14.28
C LYS A 143 -2.13 -25.30 -12.81
N PHE A 144 -2.02 -24.30 -11.93
CA PHE A 144 -1.80 -24.50 -10.50
C PHE A 144 -3.08 -24.59 -9.66
N LYS A 145 -4.26 -24.45 -10.27
CA LYS A 145 -5.57 -24.49 -9.60
C LYS A 145 -5.74 -25.66 -8.65
N GLY A 146 -5.39 -26.86 -9.09
CA GLY A 146 -5.49 -28.07 -8.25
C GLY A 146 -4.55 -28.05 -7.04
N TYR A 147 -3.39 -27.42 -7.17
CA TYR A 147 -2.44 -27.25 -6.06
C TYR A 147 -2.91 -26.17 -5.08
N ILE A 148 -3.40 -25.04 -5.60
CA ILE A 148 -3.96 -23.93 -4.81
C ILE A 148 -5.15 -24.44 -3.97
N GLN A 149 -6.13 -25.08 -4.59
CA GLN A 149 -7.31 -25.62 -3.91
C GLN A 149 -6.95 -26.65 -2.82
N LYS A 150 -5.92 -27.46 -3.05
CA LYS A 150 -5.46 -28.46 -2.07
C LYS A 150 -4.75 -27.81 -0.89
N ASN A 151 -4.00 -26.73 -1.12
CA ASN A 151 -3.39 -25.95 -0.07
C ASN A 151 -4.41 -25.15 0.73
N ASP A 152 -5.39 -24.53 0.08
CA ASP A 152 -6.50 -23.82 0.75
C ASP A 152 -7.25 -24.77 1.68
N ALA A 153 -7.59 -25.98 1.21
CA ALA A 153 -8.21 -27.01 2.06
C ALA A 153 -7.33 -27.42 3.25
N ARG A 154 -6.00 -27.44 3.07
CA ARG A 154 -5.04 -27.74 4.15
C ARG A 154 -4.97 -26.60 5.17
N VAL A 155 -4.99 -25.35 4.70
CA VAL A 155 -5.02 -24.16 5.55
C VAL A 155 -6.30 -24.14 6.38
N GLU A 156 -7.48 -24.34 5.77
CA GLU A 156 -8.75 -24.43 6.49
C GLU A 156 -8.77 -25.58 7.53
N GLN A 157 -8.07 -26.69 7.26
CA GLN A 157 -7.94 -27.78 8.23
C GLN A 157 -7.03 -27.39 9.40
N LEU A 158 -5.92 -26.69 9.14
CA LEU A 158 -5.01 -26.19 10.16
C LEU A 158 -5.67 -25.13 11.03
N GLU A 159 -6.41 -24.19 10.44
CA GLU A 159 -7.17 -23.17 11.18
C GLU A 159 -8.18 -23.79 12.13
N ARG A 160 -8.96 -24.78 11.68
CA ARG A 160 -9.86 -25.55 12.57
C ARG A 160 -9.12 -26.23 13.72
N THR A 161 -7.94 -26.78 13.46
CA THR A 161 -7.11 -27.44 14.48
C THR A 161 -6.61 -26.42 15.52
N ILE A 162 -6.21 -25.22 15.07
CA ILE A 162 -5.78 -24.13 15.95
C ILE A 162 -6.93 -23.66 16.84
N GLU A 163 -8.13 -23.48 16.29
CA GLU A 163 -9.33 -23.11 17.07
C GLU A 163 -9.72 -24.20 18.09
N GLU A 164 -9.56 -25.47 17.75
CA GLU A 164 -9.76 -26.58 18.69
C GLU A 164 -8.73 -26.55 19.82
N GLN A 165 -7.45 -26.35 19.50
CA GLN A 165 -6.38 -26.23 20.49
C GLN A 165 -6.55 -25.01 21.40
N GLN A 166 -6.97 -23.86 20.86
CA GLN A 166 -7.28 -22.68 21.66
C GLN A 166 -8.42 -22.95 22.64
N ARG A 167 -9.50 -23.63 22.20
CA ARG A 167 -10.60 -24.02 23.09
C ARG A 167 -10.17 -25.01 24.16
N GLU A 168 -9.29 -25.96 23.85
CA GLU A 168 -8.72 -26.87 24.84
C GLU A 168 -7.84 -26.11 25.86
N PHE A 169 -7.01 -25.20 25.39
CA PHE A 169 -6.17 -24.36 26.23
C PHE A 169 -7.01 -23.52 27.19
N GLU A 170 -8.08 -22.88 26.71
CA GLU A 170 -9.00 -22.11 27.57
C GLU A 170 -9.67 -22.98 28.63
N LYS A 171 -10.10 -24.21 28.28
CA LYS A 171 -10.66 -25.17 29.25
C LYS A 171 -9.65 -25.56 30.32
N LEU A 172 -8.40 -25.82 29.92
CA LEU A 172 -7.31 -26.13 30.85
C LEU A 172 -7.01 -24.94 31.75
N LEU A 173 -7.00 -23.72 31.21
CA LEU A 173 -6.79 -22.49 31.97
C LEU A 173 -7.91 -22.29 33.02
N LEU A 174 -9.16 -22.61 32.66
CA LEU A 174 -10.30 -22.57 33.58
C LEU A 174 -10.21 -23.66 34.68
N LEU A 175 -9.71 -24.85 34.34
CA LEU A 175 -9.48 -25.94 35.29
C LEU A 175 -8.35 -25.60 36.28
N VAL A 176 -7.25 -25.01 35.80
CA VAL A 176 -6.16 -24.52 36.65
C VAL A 176 -6.66 -23.43 37.61
N LYS A 177 -7.44 -22.46 37.11
CA LYS A 177 -8.09 -21.43 37.95
C LYS A 177 -8.98 -22.03 39.05
N LYS A 178 -9.67 -23.15 38.79
CA LYS A 178 -10.53 -23.83 39.79
C LYS A 178 -9.77 -24.71 40.78
N SER A 179 -8.60 -25.25 40.40
CA SER A 179 -7.88 -26.24 41.20
C SER A 179 -6.73 -25.67 42.04
N ARG A 180 -6.20 -24.49 41.66
CA ARG A 180 -5.23 -23.73 42.46
C ARG A 180 -5.45 -22.22 42.30
N PRO A 181 -6.33 -21.59 43.10
CA PRO A 181 -6.48 -20.13 43.09
C PRO A 181 -5.20 -19.40 43.54
N ASP A 182 -4.32 -20.07 44.29
CA ASP A 182 -3.14 -19.45 44.93
C ASP A 182 -1.85 -19.46 44.06
N ILE A 183 -1.87 -20.00 42.84
CA ILE A 183 -0.68 -20.11 41.96
C ILE A 183 -0.81 -19.26 40.69
N MET A 184 -1.75 -18.33 40.64
CA MET A 184 -1.83 -17.37 39.54
C MET A 184 -1.49 -15.97 40.05
N PRO A 185 -0.50 -15.25 39.49
CA PRO A 185 -0.28 -13.86 39.87
C PRO A 185 -1.51 -13.05 39.44
N SER A 186 -2.07 -12.27 40.38
CA SER A 186 -3.07 -11.28 40.05
C SER A 186 -2.47 -10.26 39.10
N ILE A 187 -3.08 -10.07 37.93
CA ILE A 187 -2.91 -8.85 37.16
C ILE A 187 -3.70 -7.79 37.93
N ASP A 188 -3.09 -7.26 38.98
CA ASP A 188 -3.50 -6.06 39.68
C ASP A 188 -2.21 -5.39 40.18
N SER A 189 -1.94 -4.21 39.63
CA SER A 189 -0.98 -3.19 40.08
C SER A 189 0.15 -3.66 41.02
N VAL A 190 1.31 -3.99 40.45
CA VAL A 190 2.54 -4.13 41.27
C VAL A 190 3.40 -2.88 41.08
N THR A 191 3.28 -1.98 42.04
CA THR A 191 4.34 -1.05 42.41
C THR A 191 5.43 -1.86 43.13
N VAL A 192 6.67 -1.84 42.62
CA VAL A 192 7.83 -2.35 43.38
C VAL A 192 8.71 -1.16 43.74
N ASN A 193 8.61 -0.75 45.00
CA ASN A 193 9.67 -0.01 45.67
C ASN A 193 10.75 -1.01 46.14
N GLY A 194 12.01 -0.73 45.80
CA GLY A 194 13.12 -0.88 46.74
C GLY A 194 14.20 -1.92 46.43
N ASN A 195 15.35 -1.37 46.03
CA ASN A 195 16.73 -1.80 46.31
C ASN A 195 17.32 -2.90 45.40
N GLY A 196 18.39 -2.68 44.64
CA GLY A 196 19.26 -1.53 44.48
C GLY A 196 20.49 -1.99 43.68
N ILE A 197 20.78 -1.30 42.59
CA ILE A 197 22.14 -1.19 42.05
C ILE A 197 22.32 0.27 41.72
N ASP A 198 23.18 0.92 42.49
CA ASP A 198 23.59 2.30 42.32
C ASP A 198 24.28 2.49 40.97
N TYR A 199 23.71 3.37 40.15
CA TYR A 199 24.51 4.29 39.35
C TYR A 199 24.18 5.70 39.82
N HIS A 200 25.03 6.24 40.69
CA HIS A 200 25.00 7.64 41.04
C HIS A 200 25.45 8.50 39.85
N SER A 201 24.65 9.56 39.63
CA SER A 201 24.95 10.83 38.96
C SER A 201 25.24 10.80 37.47
N LEU A 202 24.25 11.23 36.67
CA LEU A 202 24.35 12.37 35.75
C LEU A 202 22.94 12.75 35.23
N GLY A 203 22.52 14.00 35.50
CA GLY A 203 21.61 14.80 34.67
C GLY A 203 20.10 14.53 34.71
N GLU A 204 19.33 15.54 35.10
CA GLU A 204 17.87 15.59 34.99
C GLU A 204 17.39 15.44 33.53
N GLY A 205 16.38 14.59 33.31
CA GLY A 205 15.42 14.73 32.22
C GLY A 205 15.57 13.81 30.99
N ASP A 206 15.49 12.49 31.16
CA ASP A 206 15.13 11.57 30.07
C ASP A 206 14.14 10.51 30.60
N GLU A 207 12.84 10.71 30.29
CA GLU A 207 11.82 9.67 30.48
C GLU A 207 12.12 8.52 29.50
N ILE A 208 12.36 7.32 30.04
CA ILE A 208 12.67 6.11 29.28
C ILE A 208 11.50 5.80 28.33
N ASP A 209 11.78 5.83 27.03
CA ASP A 209 10.83 5.53 25.96
C ASP A 209 10.42 4.04 26.03
N THR A 210 9.24 3.76 26.60
CA THR A 210 8.68 2.41 26.70
C THR A 210 7.48 2.28 25.77
N PHE A 211 7.71 1.97 24.49
CA PHE A 211 6.60 1.53 23.63
C PHE A 211 5.92 0.30 24.28
N PRO A 212 4.60 0.33 24.53
CA PRO A 212 3.98 -0.64 25.43
C PRO A 212 4.04 -2.05 24.84
N LEU A 213 4.35 -3.03 25.70
CA LEU A 213 4.19 -4.46 25.40
C LEU A 213 2.72 -4.88 25.23
N GLY A 214 1.77 -3.95 25.39
CA GLY A 214 0.32 -4.16 25.29
C GLY A 214 -0.21 -4.32 23.86
N GLU A 215 -1.54 -4.27 23.73
CA GLU A 215 -2.26 -4.29 22.46
C GLU A 215 -1.98 -3.01 21.67
N ILE A 216 -1.63 -3.17 20.39
CA ILE A 216 -1.30 -2.05 19.51
C ILE A 216 -2.49 -1.75 18.61
N THR A 217 -2.94 -0.51 18.62
CA THR A 217 -4.06 -0.05 17.80
C THR A 217 -3.69 1.15 16.95
N CYS A 218 -4.31 1.26 15.77
CA CYS A 218 -4.11 2.41 14.90
C CYS A 218 -4.85 3.62 15.49
N ARG A 219 -4.11 4.55 16.11
CA ARG A 219 -4.65 5.79 16.68
C ARG A 219 -5.09 6.78 15.60
N GLN A 220 -4.29 6.92 14.56
CA GLN A 220 -4.50 7.93 13.53
C GLN A 220 -4.03 7.45 12.15
N THR A 221 -4.72 7.89 11.10
CA THR A 221 -4.29 7.71 9.70
C THR A 221 -4.23 9.08 9.03
N ILE A 222 -3.09 9.40 8.42
CA ILE A 222 -2.86 10.61 7.62
C ILE A 222 -2.84 10.19 6.14
N SER A 223 -3.60 10.88 5.29
CA SER A 223 -3.76 10.54 3.87
C SER A 223 -3.57 11.75 2.95
N GLU A 224 -2.64 12.62 3.30
CA GLU A 224 -2.35 13.88 2.60
C GLU A 224 -1.33 13.72 1.46
N HIS A 225 -0.67 12.57 1.33
CA HIS A 225 0.26 12.33 0.21
C HIS A 225 -0.50 11.96 -1.07
N THR A 226 -0.05 12.53 -2.19
CA THR A 226 -0.57 12.26 -3.54
C THR A 226 -0.11 10.91 -4.09
N CYS A 227 1.05 10.44 -3.63
CA CYS A 227 1.68 9.17 -3.98
C CYS A 227 2.08 8.37 -2.73
N GLY A 228 2.52 7.12 -2.94
CA GLY A 228 2.91 6.22 -1.84
C GLY A 228 4.06 6.79 -1.01
N VAL A 229 3.98 6.58 0.31
CA VAL A 229 5.00 7.00 1.28
C VAL A 229 6.13 5.98 1.26
N THR A 230 7.35 6.45 1.07
CA THR A 230 8.55 5.63 0.82
C THR A 230 9.59 5.71 1.93
N SER A 231 9.55 6.75 2.74
CA SER A 231 10.48 6.94 3.87
C SER A 231 9.84 7.76 4.97
N LEU A 232 10.25 7.50 6.22
CA LEU A 232 9.76 8.20 7.40
C LEU A 232 10.93 8.55 8.33
N ALA A 233 10.81 9.68 9.01
CA ALA A 233 11.64 10.03 10.16
C ALA A 233 10.78 10.76 11.19
N TYR A 234 11.16 10.65 12.46
CA TYR A 234 10.48 11.34 13.55
C TYR A 234 11.48 12.20 14.34
N ASN A 235 11.07 13.40 14.72
CA ASN A 235 11.81 14.23 15.66
C ASN A 235 10.90 15.22 16.38
N LYS A 236 11.02 15.33 17.71
CA LYS A 236 10.34 16.34 18.54
C LYS A 236 8.84 16.54 18.20
N GLY A 237 8.09 15.43 18.04
CA GLY A 237 6.66 15.48 17.74
C GLY A 237 6.32 15.76 16.26
N LEU A 238 7.31 15.81 15.38
CA LEU A 238 7.16 15.98 13.94
C LEU A 238 7.45 14.68 13.20
N ILE A 239 6.62 14.40 12.19
CA ILE A 239 6.77 13.28 11.26
C ILE A 239 7.20 13.84 9.92
N TYR A 240 8.36 13.42 9.44
CA TYR A 240 8.87 13.72 8.11
C TYR A 240 8.58 12.51 7.23
N ALA A 241 7.96 12.74 6.09
CA ALA A 241 7.53 11.67 5.19
C ALA A 241 7.93 11.96 3.75
N GLY A 242 8.74 11.07 3.18
CA GLY A 242 9.12 11.09 1.78
C GLY A 242 8.15 10.26 0.95
N ALA A 243 7.93 10.67 -0.31
CA ALA A 243 7.02 9.97 -1.20
C ALA A 243 7.64 9.63 -2.56
N HIS A 244 6.95 8.76 -3.30
CA HIS A 244 7.36 8.33 -4.64
C HIS A 244 7.44 9.47 -5.67
N ASP A 245 6.67 10.54 -5.48
CA ASP A 245 6.65 11.70 -6.38
C ASP A 245 7.80 12.70 -6.15
N GLY A 246 8.70 12.42 -5.20
CA GLY A 246 9.81 13.30 -4.86
C GLY A 246 9.45 14.42 -3.87
N SER A 247 8.20 14.46 -3.38
CA SER A 247 7.84 15.34 -2.27
C SER A 247 8.31 14.77 -0.94
N ALA A 248 8.70 15.65 -0.03
CA ALA A 248 8.80 15.36 1.39
C ALA A 248 7.84 16.28 2.16
N LYS A 249 7.00 15.73 3.03
CA LYS A 249 6.03 16.50 3.82
C LYS A 249 6.34 16.36 5.30
N VAL A 250 5.99 17.39 6.08
CA VAL A 250 6.17 17.40 7.53
C VAL A 250 4.82 17.53 8.20
N PHE A 251 4.54 16.68 9.17
CA PHE A 251 3.28 16.62 9.90
C PHE A 251 3.50 16.73 11.41
N LYS A 252 2.56 17.33 12.15
CA LYS A 252 2.50 17.18 13.61
C LYS A 252 2.00 15.78 13.96
N ALA A 253 2.72 15.04 14.79
CA ALA A 253 2.34 13.69 15.18
C ALA A 253 1.01 13.63 15.96
N ASP A 254 0.72 14.63 16.79
CA ASP A 254 -0.48 14.64 17.63
C ASP A 254 -1.79 14.95 16.89
N SER A 255 -1.72 15.79 15.86
CA SER A 255 -2.89 16.24 15.10
C SER A 255 -2.95 15.67 13.69
N GLY A 256 -1.84 15.17 13.16
CA GLY A 256 -1.67 14.82 11.75
C GLY A 256 -1.71 16.00 10.80
N GLN A 257 -1.68 17.23 11.32
CA GLN A 257 -1.70 18.44 10.50
C GLN A 257 -0.39 18.58 9.72
N MET A 258 -0.50 18.78 8.40
CA MET A 258 0.65 19.12 7.56
C MET A 258 1.14 20.54 7.88
N ILE A 259 2.44 20.69 8.10
CA ILE A 259 3.10 21.96 8.43
C ILE A 259 3.92 22.47 7.25
N LYS A 260 4.69 21.59 6.61
CA LYS A 260 5.57 21.94 5.49
C LYS A 260 5.38 20.97 4.32
N ASN A 261 5.55 21.48 3.11
CA ASN A 261 5.54 20.69 1.88
C ASN A 261 6.82 20.98 1.07
N LEU A 262 7.83 20.16 1.30
CA LEU A 262 9.19 20.32 0.80
C LEU A 262 9.29 19.72 -0.60
N HIS A 263 9.37 20.60 -1.60
CA HIS A 263 9.57 20.22 -3.00
C HIS A 263 11.03 20.41 -3.39
N GLY A 264 11.65 19.35 -3.89
CA GLY A 264 13.01 19.46 -4.40
C GLY A 264 13.54 18.25 -5.14
N HIS A 265 13.19 17.02 -4.72
CA HIS A 265 13.65 15.83 -5.42
C HIS A 265 12.92 15.66 -6.75
N ARG A 266 13.64 15.18 -7.76
CA ARG A 266 13.06 14.91 -9.09
C ARG A 266 12.44 13.52 -9.19
N MET A 267 12.76 12.66 -8.22
CA MET A 267 12.34 11.25 -8.15
C MET A 267 12.04 10.87 -6.70
N SER A 268 11.58 9.64 -6.47
CA SER A 268 11.16 9.13 -5.16
C SER A 268 12.19 9.35 -4.05
N VAL A 269 11.72 9.75 -2.86
CA VAL A 269 12.53 9.99 -1.65
C VAL A 269 12.60 8.71 -0.80
N TRP A 270 13.74 8.05 -0.74
CA TRP A 270 13.89 6.73 -0.11
C TRP A 270 14.53 6.75 1.27
N ALA A 271 15.19 7.85 1.65
CA ALA A 271 15.85 7.93 2.94
C ALA A 271 15.67 9.32 3.54
N LEU A 272 15.44 9.36 4.85
CA LEU A 272 15.30 10.56 5.64
C LEU A 272 16.17 10.45 6.88
N ALA A 273 16.83 11.54 7.25
CA ALA A 273 17.57 11.61 8.51
C ALA A 273 17.42 12.99 9.15
N VAL A 274 17.39 13.02 10.48
CA VAL A 274 17.23 14.24 11.26
C VAL A 274 18.44 14.43 12.16
N SER A 275 19.02 15.63 12.16
CA SER A 275 20.04 16.06 13.11
C SER A 275 19.43 17.09 14.05
N SER A 276 19.13 16.68 15.28
CA SER A 276 18.60 17.57 16.31
C SER A 276 19.62 18.58 16.80
N GLU A 277 20.91 18.24 16.79
CA GLU A 277 22.01 19.13 17.21
C GLU A 277 22.21 20.28 16.23
N ASN A 278 22.19 19.98 14.93
CA ASN A 278 22.45 20.96 13.88
C ASN A 278 21.17 21.62 13.36
N GLU A 279 20.00 21.27 13.91
CA GLU A 279 18.68 21.71 13.46
C GLU A 279 18.47 21.51 11.95
N ARG A 280 18.96 20.37 11.43
CA ARG A 280 18.89 20.04 10.01
C ARG A 280 18.14 18.75 9.76
N PHE A 281 17.43 18.74 8.64
CA PHE A 281 16.80 17.55 8.09
C PHE A 281 17.41 17.24 6.72
N PHE A 282 17.61 15.95 6.45
CA PHE A 282 18.19 15.45 5.22
C PHE A 282 17.20 14.51 4.55
N SER A 283 17.00 14.69 3.26
CA SER A 283 16.23 13.76 2.42
C SER A 283 17.10 13.27 1.28
N ALA A 284 17.01 12.01 0.93
CA ALA A 284 17.70 11.45 -0.21
C ALA A 284 16.79 10.52 -1.01
N GLY A 285 17.10 10.36 -2.30
CA GLY A 285 16.20 9.69 -3.21
C GLY A 285 16.85 9.01 -4.40
N SER A 286 15.98 8.55 -5.30
CA SER A 286 16.36 7.88 -6.55
C SER A 286 17.05 8.81 -7.55
N ASP A 287 17.02 10.12 -7.33
CA ASP A 287 17.76 11.09 -8.15
C ASP A 287 19.25 11.17 -7.80
N GLY A 288 19.71 10.37 -6.82
CA GLY A 288 21.10 10.30 -6.38
C GLY A 288 21.59 11.53 -5.63
N THR A 289 20.65 12.38 -5.19
CA THR A 289 20.96 13.58 -4.43
C THR A 289 20.54 13.47 -2.98
N ILE A 290 21.24 14.20 -2.11
CA ILE A 290 20.83 14.47 -0.73
C ILE A 290 20.44 15.95 -0.66
N LYS A 291 19.25 16.26 -0.17
CA LYS A 291 18.79 17.62 0.07
C LYS A 291 18.85 17.94 1.54
N VAL A 292 19.26 19.18 1.82
CA VAL A 292 19.43 19.71 3.17
C VAL A 292 18.36 20.75 3.42
N TRP A 293 17.67 20.62 4.53
CA TRP A 293 16.54 21.46 4.93
C TRP A 293 16.75 21.99 6.35
N ASP A 294 16.25 23.19 6.60
CA ASP A 294 16.29 23.80 7.93
C ASP A 294 15.07 23.34 8.74
N LEU A 295 15.30 22.95 10.00
CA LEU A 295 14.24 22.54 10.92
C LEU A 295 13.60 23.70 11.67
N LYS A 296 14.13 24.92 11.55
CA LYS A 296 13.54 26.10 12.19
C LYS A 296 12.13 26.37 11.65
N GLU A 297 11.22 26.74 12.54
CA GLU A 297 9.81 26.95 12.18
C GLU A 297 9.63 28.15 11.22
N ASP A 298 10.51 29.17 11.32
CA ASP A 298 10.42 30.42 10.55
C ASP A 298 11.20 30.41 9.21
N THR A 299 11.81 29.30 8.82
CA THR A 299 12.58 29.22 7.57
C THR A 299 11.71 28.76 6.40
N SER A 300 12.01 29.31 5.22
CA SER A 300 11.32 28.96 3.98
C SER A 300 11.40 27.46 3.69
N ASP A 301 10.38 26.90 3.04
CA ASP A 301 10.32 25.52 2.55
C ASP A 301 11.33 25.21 1.41
N ASN A 302 12.29 26.09 1.16
CA ASN A 302 13.32 25.91 0.17
C ASN A 302 14.46 25.04 0.69
N CYS A 303 14.97 24.19 -0.19
CA CYS A 303 16.17 23.40 0.03
C CYS A 303 17.39 24.34 0.24
N ILE A 304 18.10 24.18 1.36
CA ILE A 304 19.32 24.96 1.67
C ILE A 304 20.43 24.60 0.68
N SER A 305 20.63 23.31 0.46
CA SER A 305 21.73 22.79 -0.35
C SER A 305 21.42 21.39 -0.87
N THR A 306 22.04 21.02 -2.00
CA THR A 306 21.91 19.70 -2.61
C THR A 306 23.28 19.08 -2.79
N LEU A 307 23.49 17.90 -2.20
CA LEU A 307 24.71 17.10 -2.33
C LEU A 307 24.53 16.11 -3.48
N THR A 308 25.42 16.15 -4.47
CA THR A 308 25.24 15.45 -5.76
C THR A 308 26.38 14.48 -6.09
N GLN A 309 27.13 14.02 -5.09
CA GLN A 309 28.34 13.22 -5.36
C GLN A 309 28.08 11.71 -5.49
N HIS A 310 26.87 11.24 -5.18
CA HIS A 310 26.47 9.86 -5.48
C HIS A 310 26.08 9.71 -6.95
N ASN A 311 26.43 8.57 -7.54
CA ASN A 311 26.12 8.25 -8.94
C ASN A 311 24.97 7.23 -9.08
N GLY A 312 24.30 6.94 -7.98
CA GLY A 312 23.23 5.94 -7.87
C GLY A 312 22.14 6.42 -6.92
N LYS A 313 21.09 5.60 -6.79
CA LYS A 313 19.98 5.88 -5.88
C LYS A 313 20.47 5.77 -4.44
N ILE A 314 20.04 6.69 -3.58
CA ILE A 314 20.40 6.65 -2.16
C ILE A 314 19.23 6.03 -1.40
N TYR A 315 19.49 4.93 -0.70
CA TYR A 315 18.47 4.14 0.00
C TYR A 315 18.54 4.24 1.52
N GLY A 316 19.71 4.60 2.06
CA GLY A 316 19.89 4.79 3.50
C GLY A 316 20.52 6.13 3.84
N LEU A 317 20.05 6.76 4.91
CA LEU A 317 20.66 7.92 5.55
C LEU A 317 20.64 7.74 7.06
N VAL A 318 21.76 8.03 7.72
CA VAL A 318 21.82 8.08 9.18
C VAL A 318 22.70 9.22 9.64
N VAL A 319 22.26 9.94 10.67
CA VAL A 319 23.08 10.92 11.39
C VAL A 319 23.56 10.25 12.67
N SER A 320 24.86 10.28 12.92
CA SER A 320 25.46 9.79 14.17
C SER A 320 26.62 10.67 14.58
N GLY A 321 26.55 11.17 15.82
CA GLY A 321 27.40 12.27 16.27
C GLY A 321 27.36 13.45 15.28
N ASN A 322 28.54 13.97 14.93
CA ASN A 322 28.66 15.07 13.98
C ASN A 322 28.92 14.60 12.52
N ARG A 323 28.37 13.47 12.11
CA ARG A 323 28.53 12.92 10.74
C ARG A 323 27.18 12.47 10.19
N LEU A 324 26.97 12.74 8.90
CA LEU A 324 25.90 12.15 8.11
C LEU A 324 26.51 11.03 7.26
N TYR A 325 25.88 9.87 7.23
CA TYR A 325 26.27 8.75 6.39
C TYR A 325 25.16 8.45 5.38
N SER A 326 25.54 8.12 4.14
CA SER A 326 24.60 7.78 3.07
C SER A 326 24.99 6.48 2.38
N ALA A 327 24.03 5.58 2.20
CA ALA A 327 24.17 4.32 1.47
C ALA A 327 23.52 4.41 0.08
N SER A 328 24.22 3.95 -0.94
CA SER A 328 23.81 4.13 -2.33
C SER A 328 23.92 2.85 -3.17
N SER A 329 23.08 2.77 -4.19
CA SER A 329 23.14 1.78 -5.26
C SER A 329 24.40 1.90 -6.13
N ASP A 330 25.21 2.95 -5.96
CA ASP A 330 26.55 3.07 -6.56
C ASP A 330 27.63 2.28 -5.83
N LYS A 331 27.23 1.42 -4.87
CA LYS A 331 28.09 0.50 -4.11
C LYS A 331 28.98 1.21 -3.08
N THR A 332 28.76 2.49 -2.84
CA THR A 332 29.54 3.29 -1.91
C THR A 332 28.72 3.76 -0.72
N ILE A 333 29.41 3.97 0.39
CA ILE A 333 28.89 4.71 1.54
C ILE A 333 29.65 6.02 1.59
N LYS A 334 28.96 7.16 1.66
CA LYS A 334 29.60 8.47 1.79
C LYS A 334 29.38 9.03 3.19
N VAL A 335 30.42 9.70 3.69
CA VAL A 335 30.41 10.40 4.97
C VAL A 335 30.47 11.89 4.71
N TRP A 336 29.59 12.64 5.35
CA TRP A 336 29.43 14.07 5.15
C TRP A 336 29.55 14.80 6.47
N ASP A 337 30.10 16.01 6.40
CA ASP A 337 30.01 16.98 7.49
C ASP A 337 28.62 17.62 7.43
N PRO A 338 27.77 17.48 8.45
CA PRO A 338 26.41 18.01 8.43
C PRO A 338 26.38 19.55 8.47
N VAL A 339 27.47 20.21 8.83
CA VAL A 339 27.62 21.68 8.89
C VAL A 339 28.17 22.23 7.58
N THR A 340 29.36 21.79 7.16
CA THR A 340 30.03 22.28 5.94
C THR A 340 29.45 21.69 4.66
N LEU A 341 28.73 20.56 4.77
CA LEU A 341 28.13 19.81 3.67
C LEU A 341 29.14 19.21 2.68
N GLU A 342 30.40 19.12 3.11
CA GLU A 342 31.46 18.48 2.35
C GLU A 342 31.48 16.97 2.58
N ASN A 343 31.89 16.21 1.55
CA ASN A 343 32.16 14.79 1.71
C ASN A 343 33.53 14.60 2.35
N ILE A 344 33.53 14.03 3.54
CA ILE A 344 34.73 13.77 4.34
C ILE A 344 35.44 12.52 3.85
N SER A 345 34.66 11.47 3.55
CA SER A 345 35.19 10.18 3.14
C SER A 345 34.19 9.37 2.31
N THR A 346 34.69 8.41 1.56
CA THR A 346 33.89 7.43 0.81
C THR A 346 34.39 6.04 1.19
N PHE A 347 33.51 5.19 1.71
CA PHE A 347 33.81 3.79 2.01
C PHE A 347 33.41 2.93 0.82
N THR A 348 34.31 2.03 0.44
CA THR A 348 34.14 1.10 -0.68
C THR A 348 34.42 -0.32 -0.20
N GLY A 349 33.63 -1.29 -0.65
CA GLY A 349 33.86 -2.70 -0.30
C GLY A 349 32.66 -3.62 -0.53
N HIS A 350 31.45 -3.06 -0.68
CA HIS A 350 30.33 -3.80 -1.25
C HIS A 350 30.54 -4.03 -2.75
N THR A 351 30.17 -5.21 -3.24
CA THR A 351 30.28 -5.57 -4.67
C THR A 351 29.01 -5.25 -5.46
N ASP A 352 27.92 -4.93 -4.78
CA ASP A 352 26.67 -4.43 -5.33
C ASP A 352 26.12 -3.25 -4.50
N GLY A 353 24.92 -2.76 -4.83
CA GLY A 353 24.29 -1.62 -4.17
C GLY A 353 24.17 -1.79 -2.65
N VAL A 354 24.27 -0.68 -1.92
CA VAL A 354 24.05 -0.64 -0.47
C VAL A 354 22.61 -0.21 -0.21
N ASN A 355 21.82 -1.10 0.37
CA ASN A 355 20.37 -0.95 0.54
C ASN A 355 19.99 -0.17 1.79
N ASN A 356 20.71 -0.37 2.90
CA ASN A 356 20.56 0.49 4.08
C ASN A 356 21.84 0.54 4.92
N LEU A 357 21.86 1.45 5.89
CA LEU A 357 22.88 1.56 6.92
C LEU A 357 22.30 2.01 8.25
N ILE A 358 22.90 1.53 9.34
CA ILE A 358 22.65 2.01 10.70
C ILE A 358 23.97 2.36 11.38
N ALA A 359 23.91 3.35 12.27
CA ALA A 359 25.00 3.63 13.19
C ALA A 359 24.78 2.85 14.47
N MET A 360 25.85 2.24 14.96
CA MET A 360 25.89 1.55 16.25
C MET A 360 26.72 2.36 17.25
N ASP A 361 26.59 1.99 18.52
CA ASP A 361 27.46 2.49 19.57
C ASP A 361 28.93 2.20 19.28
N HIS A 362 29.81 2.98 19.91
CA HIS A 362 31.27 2.86 19.82
C HIS A 362 31.86 3.13 18.42
N GLY A 363 31.16 3.91 17.59
CA GLY A 363 31.69 4.35 16.30
C GLY A 363 31.75 3.24 15.25
N LYS A 364 30.82 2.27 15.31
CA LYS A 364 30.63 1.28 14.27
C LYS A 364 29.48 1.67 13.35
N LEU A 365 29.60 1.30 12.08
CA LEU A 365 28.54 1.41 11.10
C LEU A 365 28.22 0.02 10.57
N VAL A 366 26.94 -0.32 10.40
CA VAL A 366 26.52 -1.58 9.78
C VAL A 366 25.75 -1.29 8.51
N THR A 367 26.02 -2.04 7.46
CA THR A 367 25.37 -1.85 6.15
C THR A 367 24.80 -3.14 5.60
N ALA A 368 23.62 -3.00 4.98
CA ALA A 368 22.94 -4.05 4.23
C ALA A 368 23.25 -3.89 2.73
N GLY A 369 23.69 -4.98 2.08
CA GLY A 369 24.05 -4.97 0.66
C GLY A 369 23.18 -5.87 -0.21
N SER A 370 22.93 -5.43 -1.44
CA SER A 370 22.43 -6.28 -2.55
C SER A 370 23.46 -7.33 -2.98
N ASP A 371 24.69 -7.30 -2.44
CA ASP A 371 25.67 -8.37 -2.62
C ASP A 371 25.48 -9.55 -1.64
N ASN A 372 24.30 -9.62 -1.01
CA ASN A 372 23.92 -10.63 -0.02
C ASN A 372 24.82 -10.60 1.24
N THR A 373 25.43 -9.45 1.55
CA THR A 373 26.27 -9.31 2.73
C THR A 373 25.80 -8.22 3.68
N VAL A 374 26.04 -8.46 4.97
CA VAL A 374 26.08 -7.42 5.98
C VAL A 374 27.54 -7.09 6.27
N LYS A 375 27.90 -5.81 6.21
CA LYS A 375 29.26 -5.36 6.53
C LYS A 375 29.27 -4.46 7.75
N ILE A 376 30.26 -4.66 8.61
CA ILE A 376 30.50 -3.84 9.80
C ILE A 376 31.76 -3.05 9.55
N TRP A 377 31.67 -1.73 9.72
CA TRP A 377 32.71 -0.77 9.43
C TRP A 377 33.13 -0.03 10.69
N ASP A 378 34.40 0.32 10.75
CA ASP A 378 34.87 1.37 11.63
C ASP A 378 34.44 2.72 11.03
N ALA A 379 33.58 3.45 11.74
CA ALA A 379 33.00 4.69 11.22
C ALA A 379 34.00 5.86 11.20
N ILE A 380 35.15 5.73 11.87
CA ILE A 380 36.24 6.72 11.90
C ILE A 380 37.18 6.48 10.72
N THR A 381 37.68 5.26 10.57
CA THR A 381 38.70 4.91 9.56
C THR A 381 38.11 4.51 8.21
N GLY A 382 36.85 4.07 8.19
CA GLY A 382 36.19 3.55 6.99
C GLY A 382 36.59 2.13 6.61
N THR A 383 37.31 1.42 7.48
CA THR A 383 37.72 0.04 7.22
C THR A 383 36.57 -0.93 7.51
N CYS A 384 36.33 -1.88 6.62
CA CYS A 384 35.44 -3.00 6.88
C CYS A 384 36.08 -3.93 7.93
N ILE A 385 35.52 -3.97 9.13
CA ILE A 385 35.97 -4.80 10.25
C ILE A 385 35.52 -6.25 10.06
N GLN A 386 34.28 -6.44 9.59
CA GLN A 386 33.69 -7.77 9.46
C GLN A 386 32.72 -7.83 8.27
N THR A 387 32.63 -8.99 7.63
CA THR A 387 31.64 -9.29 6.58
C THR A 387 30.89 -10.57 6.92
N ILE A 388 29.57 -10.48 7.01
CA ILE A 388 28.66 -11.61 7.17
C ILE A 388 28.09 -11.93 5.79
N SER A 389 28.42 -13.11 5.25
CA SER A 389 28.06 -13.52 3.88
C SER A 389 27.28 -14.84 3.85
N SER A 390 26.50 -15.12 4.91
CA SER A 390 25.71 -16.35 5.03
C SER A 390 24.36 -16.30 4.30
N HIS A 391 23.99 -15.15 3.72
CA HIS A 391 22.67 -14.93 3.14
C HIS A 391 22.58 -15.47 1.71
N SER A 392 21.47 -16.12 1.37
CA SER A 392 21.17 -16.62 0.02
C SER A 392 20.57 -15.56 -0.91
N SER A 393 20.16 -14.43 -0.37
CA SER A 393 19.46 -13.35 -1.08
C SER A 393 19.90 -11.98 -0.57
N GLU A 394 19.47 -10.93 -1.27
CA GLU A 394 19.85 -9.55 -0.98
C GLU A 394 19.45 -9.16 0.45
N VAL A 395 20.33 -8.46 1.16
CA VAL A 395 19.99 -7.91 2.47
C VAL A 395 19.35 -6.54 2.23
N LEU A 396 18.10 -6.39 2.66
CA LEU A 396 17.30 -5.19 2.43
C LEU A 396 17.52 -4.18 3.55
N ASP A 397 17.50 -4.64 4.79
CA ASP A 397 17.65 -3.77 5.96
C ASP A 397 18.39 -4.45 7.12
N VAL A 398 18.91 -3.63 8.03
CA VAL A 398 19.59 -4.03 9.28
C VAL A 398 19.12 -3.16 10.45
N THR A 399 18.92 -3.78 11.61
CA THR A 399 18.71 -3.06 12.88
C THR A 399 19.47 -3.77 14.01
N SER A 400 19.69 -3.12 15.15
CA SER A 400 20.41 -3.72 16.28
C SER A 400 19.79 -3.37 17.61
N GLY A 401 19.86 -4.30 18.56
CA GLY A 401 19.25 -4.14 19.89
C GLY A 401 19.53 -5.33 20.81
N ASP A 402 19.64 -5.09 22.12
CA ASP A 402 19.91 -6.12 23.14
C ASP A 402 21.09 -7.05 22.75
N ASN A 403 22.17 -6.45 22.24
CA ASN A 403 23.39 -7.15 21.78
C ASN A 403 23.15 -8.14 20.61
N LEU A 404 22.07 -7.94 19.85
CA LEU A 404 21.75 -8.66 18.63
C LEU A 404 21.76 -7.72 17.42
N LEU A 405 22.09 -8.30 16.27
CA LEU A 405 21.98 -7.70 14.95
C LEU A 405 20.93 -8.46 14.16
N PHE A 406 19.99 -7.74 13.59
CA PHE A 406 18.92 -8.26 12.76
C PHE A 406 19.17 -7.83 11.33
N ALA A 407 19.04 -8.75 10.39
CA ALA A 407 19.20 -8.48 8.96
C ALA A 407 18.01 -9.07 8.21
N SER A 408 17.23 -8.23 7.52
CA SER A 408 16.14 -8.70 6.67
C SER A 408 16.63 -8.99 5.27
N THR A 409 16.11 -10.06 4.69
CA THR A 409 16.50 -10.51 3.36
C THR A 409 15.33 -10.52 2.39
N TYR A 410 15.64 -10.49 1.10
CA TYR A 410 14.66 -10.51 0.02
C TYR A 410 13.80 -11.79 0.00
N ASP A 411 14.23 -12.87 0.63
CA ASP A 411 13.43 -14.11 0.77
C ASP A 411 12.44 -14.10 1.96
N ALA A 412 12.06 -12.92 2.46
CA ALA A 412 11.10 -12.72 3.55
C ALA A 412 11.55 -13.27 4.93
N VAL A 413 12.86 -13.41 5.10
CA VAL A 413 13.48 -13.92 6.32
C VAL A 413 14.19 -12.80 7.07
N ILE A 414 14.21 -12.88 8.40
CA ILE A 414 15.03 -12.01 9.24
C ILE A 414 16.05 -12.88 9.96
N HIS A 415 17.32 -12.67 9.67
CA HIS A 415 18.43 -13.35 10.31
C HIS A 415 18.87 -12.60 11.57
N VAL A 416 19.18 -13.34 12.63
CA VAL A 416 19.60 -12.79 13.92
C VAL A 416 21.02 -13.24 14.23
N TYR A 417 21.88 -12.29 14.56
CA TYR A 417 23.29 -12.52 14.89
C TYR A 417 23.63 -11.95 16.26
N ASN A 418 24.60 -12.56 16.94
CA ASN A 418 25.17 -12.01 18.16
C ASN A 418 26.18 -10.91 17.82
N LEU A 419 26.10 -9.74 18.43
CA LEU A 419 27.00 -8.62 18.12
C LEU A 419 28.44 -8.79 18.64
N ASN A 420 28.67 -9.70 19.59
CA ASN A 420 30.01 -9.94 20.15
C ASN A 420 30.90 -10.72 19.18
N ASP A 421 30.36 -11.76 18.55
CA ASP A 421 31.11 -12.70 17.71
C ASP A 421 30.56 -12.84 16.28
N TYR A 422 29.43 -12.19 15.98
CA TYR A 422 28.71 -12.26 14.71
C TYR A 422 28.26 -13.68 14.33
N SER A 423 28.11 -14.57 15.32
CA SER A 423 27.54 -15.90 15.11
C SER A 423 26.03 -15.82 14.88
N SER A 424 25.51 -16.71 14.03
CA SER A 424 24.07 -16.82 13.79
C SER A 424 23.38 -17.38 15.03
N VAL A 425 22.37 -16.68 15.52
CA VAL A 425 21.58 -17.03 16.71
C VAL A 425 20.27 -17.69 16.32
N ALA A 426 19.54 -17.08 15.39
CA ALA A 426 18.20 -17.52 15.01
C ALA A 426 17.78 -16.96 13.65
N THR A 427 16.66 -17.47 13.16
CA THR A 427 16.01 -17.01 11.94
C THR A 427 14.52 -16.81 12.22
N LEU A 428 14.01 -15.61 11.93
CA LEU A 428 12.60 -15.26 12.10
C LEU A 428 11.90 -15.35 10.74
N SER A 429 10.79 -16.07 10.71
CA SER A 429 9.96 -16.25 9.52
C SER A 429 8.50 -16.06 9.90
N GLY A 430 7.68 -15.60 8.95
CA GLY A 430 6.26 -15.35 9.17
C GLY A 430 5.67 -14.23 8.32
N HIS A 431 6.51 -13.45 7.65
CA HIS A 431 6.08 -12.60 6.55
C HIS A 431 5.91 -13.44 5.28
N ASN A 432 4.95 -13.05 4.44
CA ASN A 432 4.70 -13.75 3.18
C ASN A 432 5.61 -13.25 2.06
N TRP A 433 5.99 -11.96 2.12
CA TRP A 433 6.80 -11.24 1.14
C TRP A 433 7.93 -10.49 1.84
N GLU A 434 8.75 -9.81 1.06
CA GLU A 434 10.01 -9.21 1.48
C GLU A 434 9.84 -8.27 2.68
N VAL A 435 10.81 -8.32 3.60
CA VAL A 435 10.84 -7.45 4.78
C VAL A 435 11.71 -6.25 4.48
N TRP A 436 11.05 -5.13 4.19
CA TRP A 436 11.67 -3.93 3.65
C TRP A 436 12.37 -3.08 4.69
N GLN A 437 11.81 -2.97 5.90
CA GLN A 437 12.41 -2.19 6.98
C GLN A 437 12.25 -2.86 8.35
N LEU A 438 13.24 -2.70 9.21
CA LEU A 438 13.34 -3.15 10.59
C LEU A 438 13.56 -1.96 11.51
N GLU A 439 12.90 -1.96 12.66
CA GLU A 439 13.14 -0.98 13.73
C GLU A 439 13.18 -1.71 15.07
N TYR A 440 14.10 -1.32 15.95
CA TYR A 440 14.22 -1.91 17.27
C TYR A 440 13.95 -0.88 18.36
N THR A 441 13.18 -1.26 19.38
CA THR A 441 12.99 -0.47 20.60
C THR A 441 12.76 -1.37 21.80
N ASN A 442 13.56 -1.15 22.85
CA ASN A 442 13.36 -1.70 24.20
C ASN A 442 12.83 -3.15 24.29
N GLY A 443 13.52 -4.09 23.64
CA GLY A 443 13.18 -5.51 23.66
C GLY A 443 12.13 -5.94 22.64
N ALA A 444 11.61 -5.02 21.84
CA ALA A 444 10.73 -5.28 20.71
C ALA A 444 11.41 -4.90 19.40
N MET A 445 11.34 -5.78 18.41
CA MET A 445 11.70 -5.47 17.03
C MET A 445 10.42 -5.40 16.21
N PHE A 446 10.31 -4.41 15.33
CA PHE A 446 9.27 -4.31 14.34
C PHE A 446 9.82 -4.62 12.95
N SER A 447 9.01 -5.26 12.13
CA SER A 447 9.32 -5.49 10.72
C SER A 447 8.17 -5.04 9.83
N ALA A 448 8.48 -4.20 8.84
CA ALA A 448 7.56 -3.76 7.80
C ALA A 448 7.79 -4.56 6.51
N SER A 449 6.71 -5.07 5.92
CA SER A 449 6.79 -5.96 4.76
C SER A 449 5.88 -5.53 3.62
N PHE A 450 6.23 -6.02 2.44
CA PHE A 450 5.40 -5.91 1.24
C PHE A 450 4.13 -6.76 1.33
N ASP A 451 3.99 -7.66 2.32
CA ASP A 451 2.76 -8.40 2.58
C ASP A 451 1.63 -7.56 3.22
N HIS A 452 1.80 -6.24 3.26
CA HIS A 452 0.88 -5.23 3.80
C HIS A 452 0.76 -5.25 5.33
N THR A 453 1.66 -5.97 6.02
CA THR A 453 1.65 -6.06 7.48
C THR A 453 2.93 -5.49 8.09
N THR A 454 2.77 -5.05 9.34
CA THR A 454 3.89 -4.80 10.24
C THR A 454 3.81 -5.80 11.37
N LYS A 455 4.91 -6.48 11.71
CA LYS A 455 4.94 -7.46 12.82
C LYS A 455 5.77 -6.93 13.96
N ARG A 456 5.37 -7.27 15.19
CA ARG A 456 6.17 -7.07 16.40
C ARG A 456 6.73 -8.41 16.84
N TRP A 457 8.02 -8.43 17.13
CA TRP A 457 8.78 -9.57 17.60
C TRP A 457 9.31 -9.25 18.99
N ASP A 458 9.05 -10.13 19.94
CA ASP A 458 9.55 -10.03 21.30
C ASP A 458 10.97 -10.60 21.36
N VAL A 459 11.95 -9.70 21.44
CA VAL A 459 13.37 -10.07 21.40
C VAL A 459 13.81 -10.73 22.71
N ARG A 460 13.25 -10.28 23.85
CA ARG A 460 13.63 -10.78 25.18
C ARG A 460 12.97 -12.13 25.49
N ASN A 461 11.77 -12.36 24.97
CA ASN A 461 11.02 -13.60 25.19
C ASN A 461 11.08 -14.51 23.96
N HIS A 462 12.27 -15.04 23.66
CA HIS A 462 12.50 -16.09 22.65
C HIS A 462 12.26 -15.70 21.18
N LEU A 463 12.37 -14.42 20.83
CA LEU A 463 12.29 -13.94 19.44
C LEU A 463 10.95 -14.31 18.76
N ILE A 464 9.85 -14.32 19.50
CA ILE A 464 8.53 -14.73 18.98
C ILE A 464 7.78 -13.55 18.37
N CYS A 465 7.06 -13.79 17.28
CA CYS A 465 6.09 -12.81 16.76
C CYS A 465 4.90 -12.73 17.74
N ASN A 466 4.70 -11.58 18.38
CA ASN A 466 3.64 -11.39 19.38
C ASN A 466 2.55 -10.39 18.95
N ALA A 467 2.70 -9.71 17.81
CA ALA A 467 1.62 -8.92 17.20
C ALA A 467 1.78 -8.84 15.68
N THR A 468 0.66 -8.78 14.95
CA THR A 468 0.63 -8.45 13.51
C THR A 468 -0.35 -7.30 13.29
N LEU A 469 0.20 -6.13 12.98
CA LEU A 469 -0.53 -4.91 12.72
C LEU A 469 -1.04 -4.94 11.27
N ARG A 470 -2.36 -4.87 11.12
CA ARG A 470 -3.05 -4.88 9.83
C ARG A 470 -3.84 -3.58 9.67
N GLY A 471 -3.88 -3.05 8.45
CA GLY A 471 -4.68 -1.86 8.14
C GLY A 471 -4.22 -1.11 6.91
N HIS A 472 -2.95 -1.27 6.50
CA HIS A 472 -2.48 -0.82 5.21
C HIS A 472 -3.03 -1.68 4.08
N LYS A 473 -3.25 -1.07 2.90
CA LYS A 473 -3.79 -1.71 1.70
C LYS A 473 -2.74 -1.97 0.62
N GLY A 474 -1.48 -1.67 0.90
CA GLY A 474 -0.36 -1.85 0.00
C GLY A 474 0.93 -2.11 0.77
N PHE A 475 2.07 -2.00 0.07
CA PHE A 475 3.38 -2.33 0.63
C PHE A 475 3.75 -1.34 1.73
N VAL A 476 4.15 -1.85 2.90
CA VAL A 476 4.66 -1.00 3.99
C VAL A 476 6.13 -0.74 3.71
N HIS A 477 6.43 0.44 3.18
CA HIS A 477 7.78 0.82 2.75
C HIS A 477 8.59 1.49 3.86
N ALA A 478 7.92 2.09 4.83
CA ALA A 478 8.59 2.93 5.81
C ALA A 478 8.05 2.69 7.21
N MET A 479 8.94 2.80 8.19
CA MET A 479 8.64 2.69 9.60
C MET A 479 9.59 3.61 10.38
N THR A 480 9.09 4.21 11.44
CA THR A 480 9.92 4.97 12.39
C THR A 480 9.24 4.96 13.75
N LEU A 481 10.05 5.13 14.79
CA LEU A 481 9.58 5.20 16.16
C LEU A 481 9.38 6.66 16.56
N GLY A 482 8.18 6.98 17.04
CA GLY A 482 7.86 8.23 17.69
C GLY A 482 7.81 8.09 19.20
N TYR A 483 7.58 9.19 19.92
CA TYR A 483 7.41 9.16 21.38
C TYR A 483 6.21 8.27 21.72
N ASN A 484 6.51 7.08 22.24
CA ASN A 484 5.53 6.06 22.58
C ASN A 484 4.53 5.69 21.46
N ASN A 485 4.93 5.82 20.19
CA ASN A 485 4.11 5.44 19.03
C ASN A 485 4.98 4.79 17.95
N LEU A 486 4.42 3.85 17.19
CA LEU A 486 5.02 3.35 15.96
C LEU A 486 4.38 4.09 14.79
N ILE A 487 5.16 4.54 13.83
CA ILE A 487 4.64 5.26 12.66
C ILE A 487 5.03 4.46 11.42
N THR A 488 4.05 4.10 10.59
CA THR A 488 4.27 3.32 9.37
C THR A 488 3.78 4.08 8.15
N GLY A 489 4.52 3.98 7.06
CA GLY A 489 4.25 4.62 5.77
C GLY A 489 4.10 3.56 4.68
N CYS A 490 3.12 3.76 3.81
CA CYS A 490 2.72 2.74 2.84
C CYS A 490 2.54 3.29 1.42
N ALA A 491 2.71 2.39 0.45
CA ALA A 491 2.38 2.59 -0.96
C ALA A 491 0.91 3.02 -1.19
N ASP A 492 0.01 2.70 -0.26
CA ASP A 492 -1.39 3.12 -0.28
C ASP A 492 -1.61 4.61 0.01
N LYS A 493 -0.52 5.39 0.10
CA LYS A 493 -0.49 6.85 0.33
C LYS A 493 -0.82 7.26 1.76
N THR A 494 -0.88 6.31 2.68
CA THR A 494 -1.21 6.57 4.08
C THR A 494 0.00 6.46 4.99
N ILE A 495 -0.02 7.30 6.03
CA ILE A 495 0.81 7.15 7.22
C ILE A 495 -0.11 6.73 8.35
N LYS A 496 0.24 5.68 9.08
CA LYS A 496 -0.49 5.22 10.26
C LYS A 496 0.35 5.42 11.51
N ILE A 497 -0.29 5.96 12.54
CA ILE A 497 0.30 6.12 13.87
C ILE A 497 -0.36 5.10 14.78
N TRP A 498 0.45 4.18 15.30
CA TRP A 498 0.05 3.07 16.16
C TRP A 498 0.50 3.33 17.59
N LYS A 499 -0.35 2.96 18.55
CA LYS A 499 -0.09 3.12 19.98
C LYS A 499 -0.45 1.85 20.73
#